data_AF-A0A183LY86-F1
#
_entry.id   AF-A0A183LY86-F1
#
_cell.length_a   1.000
_cell.length_b   1.000
_cell.length_c   1.000
_cell.angle_alpha   90.00
_cell.angle_beta   90.00
_cell.angle_gamma   90.00
#
_symmetry.space_group_name_H-M   'P 1'
#
loop_
_entity.id
_entity.type
_entity.pdbx_description
1 polymer ?
#
loop_
_entity_poly.entity_id
_entity_poly.type
_entity_poly.pdbx_seq_one_letter_code
_entity_poly.pdbx_strand_id
1 'polypeptide(L)'
;MQIKTASVASVSAVVGFSIYKGKTKVYSPSRVTSVNVECFTYLGSIIDEQGLSNADAKARIGKARVAFLQLKNIWNSKQLSTNIKILNIHWPDTISNSLLWDKTNQLPAEEEIWKRRWKWIGHALRKSSNCIMIQVLTWNPQGKRKRERPKNTLRREIEADMKRMNNTWKELERIAQDRVG
;
A
#
# COMPACT_ATOMS: atom_id res chain seq x y z
N MET A 1 30.34 3.89 -20.77
CA MET A 1 29.81 4.30 -19.45
C MET A 1 30.88 4.83 -18.49
N GLN A 2 32.16 4.43 -18.60
CA GLN A 2 33.28 4.99 -17.81
C GLN A 2 33.44 6.52 -17.91
N ILE A 3 33.03 7.12 -19.03
CA ILE A 3 33.05 8.58 -19.25
C ILE A 3 32.11 9.32 -18.27
N LYS A 4 30.95 8.75 -17.90
CA LYS A 4 29.98 9.38 -16.98
C LYS A 4 30.46 9.33 -15.52
N THR A 5 31.09 8.24 -15.09
CA THR A 5 31.65 8.12 -13.73
C THR A 5 32.83 9.06 -13.51
N ALA A 6 33.67 9.27 -14.53
CA ALA A 6 34.74 10.26 -14.47
C ALA A 6 34.20 11.70 -14.36
N SER A 7 33.13 12.04 -15.12
CA SER A 7 32.52 13.37 -15.03
C SER A 7 31.86 13.60 -13.66
N VAL A 8 31.10 12.63 -13.13
CA VAL A 8 30.45 12.77 -11.81
C VAL A 8 31.47 12.87 -10.68
N ALA A 9 32.57 12.11 -10.74
CA ALA A 9 33.65 12.23 -9.78
C ALA A 9 34.31 13.62 -9.81
N SER A 10 34.54 14.17 -11.01
CA SER A 10 35.11 15.52 -11.15
C SER A 10 34.17 16.60 -10.62
N VAL A 11 32.87 16.52 -10.91
CA VAL A 11 31.86 17.49 -10.44
C VAL A 11 31.66 17.38 -8.92
N SER A 12 31.65 16.17 -8.36
CA SER A 12 31.56 15.94 -6.91
C SER A 12 32.76 16.55 -6.16
N ALA A 13 33.96 16.44 -6.72
CA ALA A 13 35.17 17.00 -6.13
C ALA A 13 35.15 18.54 -6.10
N VAL A 14 34.58 19.21 -7.12
CA VAL A 14 34.40 20.67 -7.14
C VAL A 14 33.52 21.16 -5.98
N VAL A 15 32.57 20.32 -5.54
CA VAL A 15 31.67 20.60 -4.40
C VAL A 15 32.22 20.03 -3.08
N GLY A 16 33.46 19.50 -3.07
CA GLY A 16 34.12 18.97 -1.87
C GLY A 16 33.67 17.57 -1.44
N PHE A 17 32.90 16.84 -2.24
CA PHE A 17 32.44 15.49 -1.93
C PHE A 17 33.35 14.43 -2.59
N SER A 18 33.78 13.44 -1.79
CA SER A 18 34.58 12.30 -2.26
C SER A 18 33.72 11.06 -2.51
N ILE A 19 33.78 10.49 -3.72
CA ILE A 19 33.06 9.26 -4.05
C ILE A 19 33.80 8.05 -3.47
N TYR A 20 33.13 7.29 -2.59
CA TYR A 20 33.69 6.09 -1.98
C TYR A 20 33.66 4.90 -2.94
N LYS A 21 34.81 4.62 -3.55
CA LYS A 21 34.96 3.59 -4.59
C LYS A 21 34.58 2.17 -4.15
N GLY A 22 34.67 1.86 -2.85
CA GLY A 22 34.33 0.53 -2.32
C GLY A 22 32.83 0.21 -2.27
N LYS A 23 31.94 1.22 -2.34
CA LYS A 23 30.48 1.03 -2.36
C LYS A 23 29.86 1.23 -3.73
N THR A 24 30.61 1.78 -4.70
CA THR A 24 30.12 2.02 -6.05
C THR A 24 30.29 0.78 -6.93
N LYS A 25 29.18 0.23 -7.42
CA LYS A 25 29.15 -0.77 -8.50
C LYS A 25 28.51 -0.14 -9.74
N VAL A 26 29.09 -0.37 -10.91
CA VAL A 26 28.60 0.18 -12.18
C VAL A 26 27.53 -0.74 -12.75
N TYR A 27 26.30 -0.24 -12.88
CA TYR A 27 25.17 -0.98 -13.48
C TYR A 27 25.03 -0.61 -14.97
N SER A 28 25.09 -1.60 -15.86
CA SER A 28 24.96 -1.41 -17.32
C SER A 28 23.83 -2.28 -17.85
N PRO A 29 22.69 -1.72 -18.34
CA PRO A 29 21.52 -2.50 -18.72
C PRO A 29 21.63 -3.14 -20.12
N SER A 30 22.84 -3.40 -20.63
CA SER A 30 23.06 -3.93 -21.98
C SER A 30 24.16 -4.99 -21.99
N ARG A 31 23.81 -6.21 -22.44
CA ARG A 31 24.64 -7.42 -22.52
C ARG A 31 26.04 -7.15 -23.10
N VAL A 32 27.10 -7.24 -22.29
CA VAL A 32 28.38 -7.95 -22.58
C VAL A 32 29.10 -8.13 -21.23
N THR A 33 29.39 -9.40 -20.90
CA THR A 33 30.19 -9.95 -19.80
C THR A 33 30.98 -8.99 -18.91
N SER A 34 30.46 -8.65 -17.72
CA SER A 34 31.19 -8.13 -16.56
C SER A 34 30.29 -8.19 -15.33
N VAL A 35 30.67 -9.01 -14.33
CA VAL A 35 30.05 -9.21 -13.00
C VAL A 35 28.61 -8.72 -12.86
N ASN A 36 27.68 -9.65 -13.10
CA ASN A 36 26.24 -9.44 -12.95
C ASN A 36 25.90 -9.17 -11.47
N VAL A 37 25.29 -8.03 -11.17
CA VAL A 37 24.78 -7.75 -9.81
C VAL A 37 23.30 -8.09 -9.85
N GLU A 38 22.96 -9.31 -9.43
CA GLU A 38 21.59 -9.86 -9.51
C GLU A 38 20.55 -8.99 -8.78
N CYS A 39 20.95 -8.33 -7.69
CA CYS A 39 20.12 -7.35 -7.02
C CYS A 39 20.95 -6.30 -6.25
N PHE A 40 20.41 -5.09 -6.11
CA PHE A 40 20.99 -4.05 -5.25
C PHE A 40 19.91 -3.39 -4.40
N THR A 41 20.29 -2.95 -3.20
CA THR A 41 19.37 -2.23 -2.29
C THR A 41 19.52 -0.73 -2.52
N TYR A 42 18.44 -0.07 -2.91
CA TYR A 42 18.37 1.38 -3.07
C TYR A 42 17.26 1.95 -2.19
N LEU A 43 17.61 2.85 -1.27
CA LEU A 43 16.68 3.48 -0.32
C LEU A 43 15.77 2.47 0.42
N GLY A 44 16.32 1.29 0.73
CA GLY A 44 15.62 0.21 1.44
C GLY A 44 14.75 -0.69 0.56
N SER A 45 14.73 -0.49 -0.76
CA SER A 45 14.05 -1.37 -1.72
C SER A 45 15.06 -2.19 -2.50
N ILE A 46 14.80 -3.49 -2.69
CA ILE A 46 15.65 -4.37 -3.49
C ILE A 46 15.21 -4.27 -4.95
N ILE A 47 16.15 -3.90 -5.82
CA ILE A 47 15.96 -3.78 -7.27
C ILE A 47 16.70 -4.95 -7.92
N ASP A 48 15.98 -5.76 -8.71
CA ASP A 48 16.54 -6.87 -9.48
C ASP A 48 17.07 -6.42 -10.86
N GLU A 49 17.68 -7.34 -11.60
CA GLU A 49 18.21 -7.08 -12.95
C GLU A 49 17.19 -6.52 -13.94
N GLN A 50 15.90 -6.83 -13.76
CA GLN A 50 14.81 -6.34 -14.60
C GLN A 50 14.31 -4.95 -14.16
N GLY A 51 14.86 -4.39 -13.08
CA GLY A 51 14.43 -3.13 -12.49
C GLY A 51 13.13 -3.24 -11.68
N LEU A 52 12.68 -4.46 -11.36
CA LEU A 52 11.38 -4.75 -10.81
C LEU A 52 11.45 -4.97 -9.30
N SER A 53 10.90 -4.03 -8.52
CA SER A 53 10.72 -4.17 -7.07
C SER A 53 9.58 -5.13 -6.68
N ASN A 54 9.17 -6.01 -7.59
CA ASN A 54 7.96 -6.82 -7.46
C ASN A 54 8.09 -7.86 -6.33
N ALA A 55 9.29 -8.42 -6.15
CA ALA A 55 9.58 -9.36 -5.06
C ALA A 55 9.46 -8.69 -3.69
N ASP A 56 10.05 -7.51 -3.52
CA ASP A 56 9.96 -6.73 -2.27
C ASP A 56 8.52 -6.26 -2.00
N ALA A 57 7.82 -5.74 -3.01
CA ALA A 57 6.41 -5.37 -2.89
C ALA A 57 5.55 -6.56 -2.43
N LYS A 58 5.77 -7.75 -3.02
CA LYS A 58 5.08 -8.98 -2.63
C LYS A 58 5.40 -9.39 -1.20
N ALA A 59 6.65 -9.25 -0.77
CA ALA A 59 7.07 -9.55 0.61
C ALA A 59 6.40 -8.61 1.62
N ARG A 60 6.38 -7.29 1.36
CA ARG A 60 5.75 -6.29 2.22
C ARG A 60 4.23 -6.50 2.31
N ILE A 61 3.57 -6.78 1.19
CA ILE A 61 2.15 -7.14 1.17
C ILE A 61 1.91 -8.42 1.99
N GLY A 62 2.78 -9.42 1.87
CA GLY A 62 2.73 -10.64 2.66
C GLY A 62 2.76 -10.37 4.17
N LYS A 63 3.74 -9.57 4.63
CA LYS A 63 3.85 -9.17 6.05
C LYS A 63 2.61 -8.43 6.55
N ALA A 64 2.14 -7.46 5.79
CA ALA A 64 0.92 -6.72 6.11
C ALA A 64 -0.28 -7.66 6.24
N ARG A 65 -0.47 -8.60 5.30
CA ARG A 65 -1.57 -9.59 5.36
C ARG A 65 -1.52 -10.44 6.63
N VAL A 66 -0.33 -10.89 7.04
CA VAL A 66 -0.18 -11.68 8.27
C VAL A 66 -0.57 -10.86 9.50
N ALA A 67 -0.08 -9.62 9.61
CA ALA A 67 -0.44 -8.72 10.71
C ALA A 67 -1.96 -8.44 10.76
N PHE A 68 -2.57 -8.12 9.61
CA PHE A 68 -4.02 -7.90 9.53
C PHE A 68 -4.83 -9.14 9.93
N LEU A 69 -4.37 -10.35 9.59
CA LEU A 69 -5.04 -11.58 10.00
C LEU A 69 -4.96 -11.80 11.52
N GLN A 70 -3.82 -11.51 12.15
CA GLN A 70 -3.67 -11.60 13.61
C GLN A 70 -4.60 -10.62 14.34
N LEU A 71 -4.74 -9.41 13.79
CA LEU A 71 -5.60 -8.38 14.39
C LEU A 71 -7.09 -8.67 14.17
N LYS A 72 -7.50 -9.54 13.26
CA LYS A 72 -8.90 -9.80 12.92
C LYS A 72 -9.81 -10.04 14.13
N ASN A 73 -9.31 -10.75 15.14
CA ASN A 73 -10.08 -11.05 16.35
C ASN A 73 -10.35 -9.80 17.20
N ILE A 74 -9.40 -8.87 17.24
CA ILE A 74 -9.52 -7.59 17.94
C ILE A 74 -10.57 -6.71 17.25
N TRP A 75 -10.53 -6.66 15.92
CA TRP A 75 -11.47 -5.85 15.14
C TRP A 75 -12.91 -6.36 15.19
N ASN A 76 -13.10 -7.67 15.35
CA ASN A 76 -14.42 -8.27 15.51
C ASN A 76 -14.94 -8.22 16.95
N SER A 77 -14.11 -7.84 17.92
CA SER A 77 -14.53 -7.75 19.32
C SER A 77 -15.50 -6.59 19.49
N LYS A 78 -16.61 -6.82 20.19
CA LYS A 78 -17.62 -5.79 20.50
C LYS A 78 -17.30 -5.01 21.78
N GLN A 79 -16.41 -5.54 22.62
CA GLN A 79 -16.07 -5.00 23.92
C GLN A 79 -14.59 -5.25 24.20
N LEU A 80 -13.96 -4.31 24.88
CA LEU A 80 -12.60 -4.46 25.37
C LEU A 80 -12.69 -4.69 26.87
N SER A 81 -12.31 -5.88 27.32
CA SER A 81 -12.18 -6.18 28.74
C SER A 81 -10.72 -6.10 29.14
N THR A 82 -10.45 -5.34 30.19
CA THR A 82 -9.13 -5.31 30.84
C THR A 82 -9.29 -5.81 32.27
N ASN A 83 -8.56 -6.86 32.61
CA ASN A 83 -8.47 -7.33 33.99
C ASN A 83 -7.41 -6.51 34.71
N ILE A 84 -7.83 -5.47 35.42
CA ILE A 84 -6.94 -4.64 36.23
C ILE A 84 -6.79 -5.37 37.58
N LYS A 85 -5.54 -5.69 37.95
CA LYS A 85 -5.21 -6.24 39.28
C LYS A 85 -4.72 -5.10 40.17
N ILE A 86 -5.48 -4.81 41.22
CA ILE A 86 -5.04 -3.90 42.29
C ILE A 86 -5.10 -4.70 43.59
N LEU A 87 -3.99 -4.73 44.34
CA LEU A 87 -3.89 -5.41 45.64
C LEU A 87 -4.38 -6.87 45.62
N ASN A 88 -4.02 -7.63 44.58
CA ASN A 88 -4.42 -9.03 44.37
C ASN A 88 -5.93 -9.28 44.15
N ILE A 89 -6.73 -8.21 43.99
CA ILE A 89 -8.15 -8.27 43.63
C ILE A 89 -8.29 -7.98 42.13
N HIS A 90 -9.09 -8.79 41.43
CA HIS A 90 -9.34 -8.62 40.00
C HIS A 90 -10.55 -7.71 39.79
N TRP A 91 -10.35 -6.63 39.05
CA TRP A 91 -11.40 -5.73 38.59
C TRP A 91 -11.52 -5.84 37.07
N PRO A 92 -12.54 -6.54 36.55
CA PRO A 92 -12.82 -6.54 35.13
C PRO A 92 -13.49 -5.20 34.77
N ASP A 93 -12.75 -4.34 34.08
CA ASP A 93 -13.35 -3.18 33.41
C ASP A 93 -13.68 -3.58 31.97
N THR A 94 -14.92 -3.36 31.55
CA THR A 94 -15.42 -3.72 30.22
C THR A 94 -15.95 -2.47 29.55
N ILE A 95 -15.18 -1.96 28.60
CA ILE A 95 -15.55 -0.76 27.83
C ILE A 95 -16.19 -1.22 26.53
N SER A 96 -17.39 -0.70 26.24
CA SER A 96 -17.98 -0.89 24.93
C SER A 96 -17.21 -0.10 23.88
N ASN A 97 -17.13 -0.69 22.71
CA ASN A 97 -16.57 -0.09 21.52
C ASN A 97 -17.20 1.31 21.25
N SER A 98 -18.53 1.43 21.32
CA SER A 98 -19.26 2.72 21.15
C SER A 98 -18.76 3.82 22.09
N LEU A 99 -18.63 3.49 23.38
CA LEU A 99 -18.17 4.42 24.40
C LEU A 99 -16.71 4.83 24.19
N LEU A 100 -15.88 3.94 23.65
CA LEU A 100 -14.48 4.24 23.36
C LEU A 100 -14.34 5.27 22.23
N TRP A 101 -15.13 5.15 21.14
CA TRP A 101 -15.09 6.13 20.05
C TRP A 101 -15.60 7.50 20.50
N ASP A 102 -16.67 7.54 21.29
CA ASP A 102 -17.21 8.78 21.85
C ASP A 102 -16.18 9.48 22.76
N LYS A 103 -15.44 8.72 23.57
CA LYS A 103 -14.40 9.28 24.46
C LYS A 103 -13.15 9.75 23.73
N THR A 104 -12.75 9.05 22.68
CA THR A 104 -11.49 9.32 21.97
C THR A 104 -11.66 10.29 20.81
N ASN A 105 -12.90 10.58 20.39
CA ASN A 105 -13.21 11.30 19.15
C ASN A 105 -12.53 10.68 17.92
N GLN A 106 -12.28 9.35 17.95
CA GLN A 106 -11.64 8.62 16.87
C GLN A 106 -12.67 7.87 16.04
N LEU A 107 -12.43 7.81 14.73
CA LEU A 107 -13.26 7.03 13.82
C LEU A 107 -12.83 5.56 13.83
N PRO A 108 -13.78 4.62 13.61
CA PRO A 108 -13.44 3.24 13.37
C PRO A 108 -12.45 3.13 12.21
N ALA A 109 -11.43 2.29 12.37
CA ALA A 109 -10.41 2.16 11.34
C ALA A 109 -10.96 1.60 10.00
N GLU A 110 -12.12 0.94 10.02
CA GLU A 110 -12.86 0.59 8.79
C GLU A 110 -13.29 1.84 8.01
N GLU A 111 -13.79 2.87 8.70
CA GLU A 111 -14.18 4.15 8.08
C GLU A 111 -12.96 4.90 7.55
N GLU A 112 -11.82 4.85 8.25
CA GLU A 112 -10.59 5.45 7.74
C GLU A 112 -10.11 4.76 6.46
N ILE A 113 -10.11 3.42 6.44
CA ILE A 113 -9.75 2.63 5.27
C ILE A 113 -10.67 2.97 4.10
N TRP A 114 -11.97 3.04 4.39
CA TRP A 114 -13.00 3.43 3.43
C TRP A 114 -12.74 4.84 2.88
N LYS A 115 -12.52 5.85 3.73
CA LYS A 115 -12.20 7.24 3.30
C LYS A 115 -10.95 7.29 2.41
N ARG A 116 -9.88 6.59 2.79
CA ARG A 116 -8.64 6.54 2.01
C ARG A 116 -8.84 5.89 0.66
N ARG A 117 -9.60 4.79 0.63
CA ARG A 117 -9.97 4.08 -0.60
C ARG A 117 -10.79 4.97 -1.53
N TRP A 118 -11.75 5.72 -1.01
CA TRP A 118 -12.53 6.68 -1.80
C TRP A 118 -11.68 7.80 -2.36
N LYS A 119 -10.78 8.36 -1.56
CA LYS A 119 -9.83 9.37 -2.05
C LYS A 119 -8.98 8.83 -3.20
N TRP A 120 -8.54 7.58 -3.10
CA TRP A 120 -7.79 6.90 -4.16
C TRP A 120 -8.64 6.63 -5.41
N ILE A 121 -9.88 6.14 -5.26
CA ILE A 121 -10.81 5.93 -6.37
C ILE A 121 -11.09 7.24 -7.09
N GLY A 122 -11.37 8.33 -6.37
CA GLY A 122 -11.56 9.64 -6.97
C GLY A 122 -10.33 10.12 -7.74
N HIS A 123 -9.13 9.92 -7.20
CA HIS A 123 -7.89 10.23 -7.92
C HIS A 123 -7.72 9.38 -9.19
N ALA A 124 -8.03 8.10 -9.12
CA ALA A 124 -7.94 7.19 -10.26
C ALA A 124 -8.95 7.54 -11.35
N LEU A 125 -10.20 7.88 -10.99
CA LEU A 125 -11.24 8.29 -11.93
C LEU A 125 -10.95 9.63 -12.62
N ARG A 126 -10.18 10.52 -11.97
CA ARG A 126 -9.72 11.78 -12.58
C ARG A 126 -8.56 11.63 -13.57
N LYS A 127 -7.96 10.45 -13.68
CA LYS A 127 -6.91 10.20 -14.69
C LYS A 127 -7.54 10.04 -16.08
N SER A 128 -6.70 10.09 -17.11
CA SER A 128 -7.16 9.81 -18.47
C SER A 128 -7.64 8.36 -18.59
N SER A 129 -8.66 8.14 -19.42
CA SER A 129 -9.29 6.83 -19.67
C SER A 129 -8.30 5.75 -20.12
N ASN A 130 -7.18 6.14 -20.74
CA ASN A 130 -6.11 5.24 -21.16
C ASN A 130 -5.19 4.77 -20.02
N CYS A 131 -5.33 5.30 -18.81
CA CYS A 131 -4.52 4.90 -17.69
C CYS A 131 -4.87 3.47 -17.24
N ILE A 132 -3.84 2.64 -17.04
CA ILE A 132 -3.96 1.26 -16.55
C ILE A 132 -4.82 1.19 -15.27
N MET A 133 -4.78 2.22 -14.41
CA MET A 133 -5.56 2.23 -13.17
C MET A 133 -7.08 2.29 -13.40
N ILE A 134 -7.56 3.05 -14.39
CA ILE A 134 -8.99 3.12 -14.73
C ILE A 134 -9.44 1.80 -15.35
N GLN A 135 -8.60 1.23 -16.23
CA GLN A 135 -8.87 -0.08 -16.82
C GLN A 135 -9.01 -1.13 -15.72
N VAL A 136 -8.11 -1.19 -14.74
CA VAL A 136 -8.20 -2.15 -13.61
C VAL A 136 -9.46 -1.95 -12.76
N LEU A 137 -9.92 -0.70 -12.57
CA LEU A 137 -11.13 -0.39 -11.81
C LEU A 137 -12.41 -0.88 -12.50
N THR A 138 -12.50 -0.68 -13.82
CA THR A 138 -13.69 -1.04 -14.63
C THR A 138 -13.62 -2.46 -15.18
N TRP A 139 -12.45 -3.12 -15.13
CA TRP A 139 -12.23 -4.44 -15.71
C TRP A 139 -13.12 -5.51 -15.07
N ASN A 140 -13.90 -6.17 -15.92
CA ASN A 140 -14.61 -7.39 -15.56
C ASN A 140 -13.80 -8.60 -16.05
N PRO A 141 -13.10 -9.36 -15.18
CA PRO A 141 -12.38 -10.53 -15.63
C PRO A 141 -13.35 -11.61 -16.10
N GLN A 142 -13.45 -11.80 -17.42
CA GLN A 142 -14.16 -12.93 -18.01
C GLN A 142 -13.39 -14.22 -17.77
N GLY A 143 -14.11 -15.30 -17.44
CA GLY A 143 -13.55 -16.65 -17.28
C GLY A 143 -13.70 -17.25 -15.88
N LYS A 144 -13.41 -18.55 -15.79
CA LYS A 144 -13.49 -19.32 -14.54
C LYS A 144 -12.26 -19.02 -13.67
N ARG A 145 -12.48 -18.70 -12.39
CA ARG A 145 -11.40 -18.44 -11.43
C ARG A 145 -10.71 -19.75 -11.05
N LYS A 146 -9.37 -19.73 -10.93
CA LYS A 146 -8.63 -20.84 -10.32
C LYS A 146 -9.07 -21.01 -8.86
N ARG A 147 -9.27 -22.26 -8.43
CA ARG A 147 -9.48 -22.64 -7.03
C ARG A 147 -8.28 -22.08 -6.21
N GLU A 148 -8.53 -21.64 -4.97
CA GLU A 148 -7.57 -20.97 -4.05
C GLU A 148 -7.44 -19.42 -4.14
N ARG A 149 -7.95 -18.75 -5.18
CA ARG A 149 -7.92 -17.28 -5.20
C ARG A 149 -8.96 -16.71 -4.20
N PRO A 150 -8.63 -15.62 -3.46
CA PRO A 150 -9.58 -14.98 -2.55
C PRO A 150 -10.92 -14.66 -3.23
N LYS A 151 -12.03 -14.88 -2.52
CA LYS A 151 -13.40 -14.68 -3.04
C LYS A 151 -13.70 -13.22 -3.40
N ASN A 152 -12.96 -12.28 -2.81
CA ASN A 152 -13.21 -10.86 -2.91
C ASN A 152 -12.29 -10.27 -3.99
N THR A 153 -12.88 -9.56 -4.96
CA THR A 153 -12.14 -8.76 -5.95
C THR A 153 -12.23 -7.30 -5.56
N LEU A 154 -11.23 -6.51 -5.97
CA LEU A 154 -11.24 -5.05 -5.79
C LEU A 154 -12.57 -4.44 -6.26
N ARG A 155 -13.09 -4.88 -7.40
CA ARG A 155 -14.43 -4.47 -7.89
C ARG A 155 -15.58 -4.79 -6.93
N ARG A 156 -15.60 -5.97 -6.30
CA ARG A 156 -16.65 -6.37 -5.35
C ARG A 156 -16.57 -5.57 -4.05
N GLU A 157 -15.36 -5.27 -3.59
CA GLU A 157 -15.18 -4.43 -2.41
C GLU A 157 -15.64 -2.99 -2.69
N ILE A 158 -15.27 -2.43 -3.84
CA ILE A 158 -15.73 -1.10 -4.25
C ILE A 158 -17.25 -1.07 -4.42
N GLU A 159 -17.84 -2.11 -5.01
CA GLU A 159 -19.30 -2.21 -5.14
C GLU A 159 -19.99 -2.29 -3.77
N ALA A 160 -19.40 -2.97 -2.79
CA ALA A 160 -19.91 -2.99 -1.41
C ALA A 160 -19.79 -1.61 -0.74
N ASP A 161 -18.67 -0.92 -0.94
CA ASP A 161 -18.46 0.45 -0.45
C ASP A 161 -19.46 1.43 -1.09
N MET A 162 -19.76 1.27 -2.39
CA MET A 162 -20.77 2.06 -3.11
C MET A 162 -22.18 1.81 -2.60
N LYS A 163 -22.54 0.55 -2.32
CA LYS A 163 -23.83 0.19 -1.73
C LYS A 163 -24.04 0.85 -0.37
N ARG A 164 -22.98 1.01 0.43
CA ARG A 164 -23.03 1.78 1.70
C ARG A 164 -23.41 3.25 1.50
N MET A 165 -23.05 3.86 0.38
CA MET A 165 -23.38 5.25 0.06
C MET A 165 -24.66 5.43 -0.76
N ASN A 166 -25.33 4.33 -1.13
CA ASN A 166 -26.45 4.36 -2.08
C ASN A 166 -26.12 5.04 -3.43
N ASN A 167 -24.86 4.92 -3.88
CA ASN A 167 -24.38 5.57 -5.10
C ASN A 167 -24.16 4.56 -6.24
N THR A 168 -24.39 5.01 -7.48
CA THR A 168 -24.11 4.24 -8.70
C THR A 168 -22.75 4.60 -9.29
N TRP A 169 -22.24 3.80 -10.24
CA TRP A 169 -20.93 4.05 -10.86
C TRP A 169 -20.90 5.37 -11.64
N LYS A 170 -22.01 5.72 -12.30
CA LYS A 170 -22.17 7.00 -13.01
C LYS A 170 -22.15 8.18 -12.04
N GLU A 171 -22.85 8.04 -10.91
CA GLU A 171 -22.88 9.08 -9.88
C GLU A 171 -21.51 9.29 -9.25
N LEU A 172 -20.78 8.20 -9.03
CA LEU A 172 -19.42 8.26 -8.50
C LEU A 172 -18.45 8.97 -9.46
N GLU A 173 -18.55 8.70 -10.76
CA GLU A 173 -17.74 9.36 -11.77
C GLU A 173 -18.02 10.87 -11.79
N ARG A 174 -19.30 11.26 -11.64
CA ARG A 174 -19.71 12.65 -11.50
C ARG A 174 -19.12 13.31 -10.25
N ILE A 175 -19.25 12.69 -9.08
CA ILE A 175 -18.70 13.19 -7.81
C ILE A 175 -17.16 13.30 -7.88
N ALA A 176 -16.49 12.37 -8.54
CA ALA A 176 -15.04 12.39 -8.65
C ALA A 176 -14.50 13.52 -9.55
N GLN A 177 -15.30 13.95 -10.54
CA GLN A 177 -15.00 15.05 -11.46
C GLN A 177 -15.35 16.41 -10.88
N ASP A 178 -16.32 16.46 -9.96
CA ASP A 178 -16.70 17.69 -9.28
C ASP A 178 -15.52 18.22 -8.45
N ARG A 179 -15.09 19.45 -8.75
CA ARG A 179 -13.91 20.09 -8.14
C ARG A 179 -14.26 20.91 -6.90
N VAL A 180 -15.49 20.83 -6.40
CA VAL A 180 -15.91 21.64 -5.24
C VAL A 180 -15.05 21.31 -4.03
N GLY A 181 -14.18 22.27 -3.71
CA GLY A 181 -13.27 22.36 -2.58
C GLY A 181 -12.89 23.81 -2.41
#